data_AF-A0A963LR51-F1
#
_entry.id   AF-A0A963LR51-F1
#
_cell.length_a   1.000
_cell.length_b   1.000
_cell.length_c   1.000
_cell.angle_alpha   90.00
_cell.angle_beta   90.00
_cell.angle_gamma   90.00
#
_symmetry.space_group_name_H-M   'P 1'
#
loop_
_entity.id
_entity.type
_entity.pdbx_description
1 polymer ?
#
loop_
_entity_poly.entity_id
_entity_poly.type
_entity_poly.pdbx_seq_one_letter_code
_entity_poly.pdbx_strand_id
1 'polypeptide(L)'
;LPVMQVHLFMIYFACLSAITPPVAVANFAAGAIAGANPMTVGRHAVKLAAGGFVLPFFFMFNPALNMQGTLSQILMALVFAAGMVSFCSMALHGYLGKRTIHRLPRLVLAVCAIGMIVPNPAVQALFLALGAAVLVLRRLRPV
;
A
#
# COMPACT_ATOMS: atom_id res chain seq x y z
N LEU A 1 10.97 18.06 -10.00
CA LEU A 1 9.68 17.48 -9.56
C LEU A 1 8.68 18.62 -9.38
N PRO A 2 7.41 18.48 -9.79
CA PRO A 2 6.38 19.48 -9.55
C PRO A 2 6.26 19.83 -8.06
N VAL A 3 6.28 21.13 -7.74
CA VAL A 3 6.31 21.65 -6.35
C VAL A 3 5.15 21.10 -5.51
N MET A 4 3.94 21.07 -6.08
CA MET A 4 2.75 20.54 -5.40
C MET A 4 2.86 19.06 -5.02
N GLN A 5 3.46 18.22 -5.87
CA GLN A 5 3.62 16.80 -5.58
C GLN A 5 4.59 16.56 -4.43
N VAL A 6 5.66 17.36 -4.37
CA VAL A 6 6.64 17.32 -3.28
C VAL A 6 6.00 17.75 -1.96
N HIS A 7 5.21 18.81 -1.95
CA HIS A 7 4.50 19.22 -0.73
C HIS A 7 3.47 18.17 -0.28
N LEU A 8 2.71 17.57 -1.20
CA LEU A 8 1.78 16.50 -0.85
C LEU A 8 2.50 15.26 -0.31
N PHE A 9 3.65 14.91 -0.91
CA PHE A 9 4.52 13.85 -0.41
C PHE A 9 4.96 14.12 1.03
N MET A 10 5.45 15.33 1.31
CA MET A 10 5.87 15.74 2.66
C MET A 10 4.71 15.71 3.65
N ILE A 11 3.54 16.25 3.29
CA ILE A 11 2.33 16.24 4.12
C ILE A 11 1.91 14.80 4.43
N TYR A 12 1.89 13.93 3.43
CA TYR A 12 1.51 12.53 3.60
C TYR A 12 2.45 11.79 4.58
N PHE A 13 3.77 11.97 4.43
CA PHE A 13 4.74 11.39 5.35
C PHE A 13 4.71 12.02 6.74
N ALA A 14 4.42 13.32 6.86
CA ALA A 14 4.19 13.96 8.15
C ALA A 14 3.01 13.32 8.88
N CYS A 15 1.89 13.05 8.19
CA CYS A 15 0.77 12.31 8.77
C CYS A 15 1.16 10.89 9.20
N LEU A 16 1.91 10.14 8.37
CA LEU A 16 2.36 8.79 8.71
C LEU A 16 3.42 8.74 9.82
N SER A 17 4.18 9.83 10.02
CA SER A 17 5.15 9.89 11.13
C SER A 17 4.47 9.79 12.49
N ALA A 18 3.23 10.26 12.62
CA ALA A 18 2.46 10.23 13.87
C ALA A 18 2.14 8.80 14.36
N ILE A 19 2.27 7.78 13.50
CA ILE A 19 2.07 6.36 13.84
C ILE A 19 3.38 5.56 13.91
N THR A 20 4.53 6.17 13.60
CA THR A 20 5.83 5.47 13.50
C THR A 20 6.60 5.51 14.83
N PRO A 21 6.95 4.36 15.45
CA PRO A 21 7.73 4.34 16.68
C PRO A 21 9.14 4.92 16.48
N PRO A 22 9.76 5.60 17.49
CA PRO A 22 9.32 5.72 18.88
C PRO A 22 8.48 6.97 19.21
N VAL A 23 8.34 7.92 18.28
CA VAL A 23 7.74 9.26 18.53
C VAL A 23 6.22 9.27 18.38
N ALA A 24 5.61 8.19 17.88
CA ALA A 24 4.21 8.09 17.48
C ALA A 24 3.16 8.53 18.53
N VAL A 25 2.87 9.84 18.58
CA VAL A 25 1.95 10.49 19.54
C VAL A 25 0.56 9.85 19.51
N ALA A 26 0.08 9.45 18.34
CA ALA A 26 -1.21 8.78 18.19
C ALA A 26 -1.25 7.40 18.88
N ASN A 27 -0.13 6.69 18.91
CA ASN A 27 -0.03 5.38 19.56
C ASN A 27 -0.01 5.49 21.08
N PHE A 28 0.47 6.60 21.65
CA PHE A 28 0.40 6.85 23.10
C PHE A 28 -1.05 7.04 23.55
N ALA A 29 -1.83 7.84 22.81
CA ALA A 29 -3.25 8.03 23.07
C ALA A 29 -4.03 6.71 22.88
N ALA A 30 -3.80 5.99 21.77
CA ALA A 30 -4.44 4.70 21.52
C ALA A 30 -4.07 3.64 22.57
N GLY A 31 -2.80 3.61 23.01
CA GLY A 31 -2.33 2.70 24.06
C GLY A 31 -2.99 2.97 25.41
N ALA A 32 -3.19 4.24 25.78
CA ALA A 32 -3.89 4.62 27.01
C ALA A 32 -5.35 4.17 27.01
N ILE A 33 -6.04 4.29 25.86
CA ILE A 33 -7.43 3.83 25.70
C ILE A 33 -7.51 2.29 25.73
N ALA A 34 -6.57 1.62 25.08
CA ALA A 34 -6.57 0.15 24.95
C ALA A 34 -5.93 -0.59 26.12
N GLY A 35 -5.32 0.12 27.09
CA GLY A 35 -4.55 -0.51 28.18
C GLY A 35 -3.32 -1.28 27.70
N ALA A 36 -2.74 -0.90 26.55
CA ALA A 36 -1.63 -1.60 25.90
C ALA A 36 -0.38 -0.73 25.82
N ASN A 37 0.80 -1.37 25.73
CA ASN A 37 2.05 -0.65 25.56
C ASN A 37 2.04 0.13 24.22
N PRO A 38 2.21 1.47 24.22
CA PRO A 38 2.20 2.29 23.00
C PRO A 38 3.20 1.82 21.92
N MET A 39 4.33 1.28 22.33
CA MET A 39 5.37 0.77 21.44
C MET A 39 4.90 -0.49 20.68
N THR A 40 4.14 -1.36 21.35
CA THR A 40 3.56 -2.56 20.69
C THR A 40 2.42 -2.17 19.76
N VAL A 41 1.56 -1.23 20.18
CA VAL A 41 0.49 -0.67 19.33
C VAL A 41 1.10 -0.09 18.05
N GLY A 42 2.20 0.67 18.16
CA GLY A 42 2.85 1.25 16.99
C GLY A 42 3.47 0.26 16.02
N ARG A 43 4.03 -0.86 16.51
CA ARG A 43 4.50 -1.93 15.61
C ARG A 43 3.35 -2.51 14.78
N HIS A 44 2.18 -2.70 15.39
CA HIS A 44 1.00 -3.16 14.67
C HIS A 44 0.47 -2.10 13.70
N ALA A 45 0.41 -0.83 14.13
CA ALA A 45 -0.02 0.28 13.28
C ALA A 45 0.85 0.43 12.02
N VAL A 46 2.18 0.42 12.17
CA VAL A 46 3.11 0.49 11.02
C VAL A 46 2.93 -0.70 10.08
N LYS A 47 2.77 -1.92 10.63
CA LYS A 47 2.55 -3.11 9.81
C LYS A 47 1.25 -3.00 8.99
N LEU A 48 0.18 -2.48 9.59
CA LEU A 48 -1.09 -2.25 8.91
C LEU A 48 -0.99 -1.13 7.87
N ALA A 49 -0.28 -0.06 8.19
CA ALA A 49 -0.13 1.13 7.35
C ALA A 49 0.92 0.98 6.24
N ALA A 50 1.71 -0.10 6.23
CA ALA A 50 2.85 -0.26 5.34
C ALA A 50 2.53 -0.12 3.83
N GLY A 51 1.34 -0.51 3.38
CA GLY A 51 0.88 -0.24 2.01
C GLY A 51 0.73 1.26 1.70
N GLY A 52 0.35 2.05 2.71
CA GLY A 52 0.29 3.51 2.63
C GLY A 52 1.67 4.14 2.49
N PHE A 53 2.73 3.59 3.09
CA PHE A 53 4.09 4.13 2.94
C PHE A 53 4.62 4.05 1.49
N VAL A 54 4.08 3.15 0.67
CA VAL A 54 4.46 3.01 -0.75
C VAL A 54 3.69 3.98 -1.65
N LEU A 55 2.47 4.37 -1.26
CA LEU A 55 1.57 5.18 -2.07
C LEU A 55 2.15 6.56 -2.49
N PRO A 56 2.93 7.27 -1.67
CA PRO A 56 3.60 8.52 -2.06
C PRO A 56 4.49 8.41 -3.27
N PHE A 57 5.22 7.30 -3.38
CA PHE A 57 6.08 7.07 -4.54
C PHE A 57 5.24 6.88 -5.80
N PHE A 58 4.08 6.25 -5.69
CA PHE A 58 3.18 6.04 -6.82
C PHE A 58 2.57 7.35 -7.34
N PHE A 59 2.02 8.21 -6.47
CA PHE A 59 1.44 9.49 -6.93
C PHE A 59 2.49 10.54 -7.33
N MET A 60 3.74 10.40 -6.90
CA MET A 60 4.85 11.25 -7.36
C MET A 60 5.16 11.02 -8.84
N PHE A 61 5.00 9.78 -9.33
CA PHE A 61 5.20 9.43 -10.74
C PHE A 61 3.90 9.40 -11.56
N ASN A 62 2.74 9.46 -10.91
CA ASN A 62 1.43 9.38 -11.55
C ASN A 62 0.59 10.64 -11.26
N PRO A 63 0.71 11.72 -12.07
CA PRO A 63 0.03 12.99 -11.82
C PRO A 63 -1.50 12.87 -11.83
N ALA A 64 -2.06 11.84 -12.47
CA ALA A 64 -3.50 11.58 -12.49
C ALA A 64 -4.08 11.32 -11.09
N LEU A 65 -3.31 10.81 -10.14
CA LEU A 65 -3.76 10.70 -8.73
C LEU A 65 -3.91 12.06 -8.03
N ASN A 66 -3.24 13.10 -8.56
CA ASN A 66 -3.35 14.48 -8.08
C ASN A 66 -4.41 15.25 -8.86
N MET A 67 -5.37 14.56 -9.49
CA MET A 67 -6.42 15.14 -10.33
C MET A 67 -5.89 15.90 -11.55
N GLN A 68 -4.67 15.58 -12.00
CA GLN A 68 -4.06 16.17 -13.19
C GLN A 68 -4.17 15.20 -14.37
N GLY A 69 -5.19 15.37 -15.19
CA GLY A 69 -5.41 14.56 -16.39
C GLY A 69 -6.88 14.45 -16.76
N THR A 70 -7.16 13.58 -17.72
CA THR A 70 -8.53 13.21 -18.11
C THR A 70 -9.18 12.31 -17.06
N LEU A 71 -10.52 12.31 -16.98
CA LEU A 71 -11.26 11.46 -16.05
C LEU A 71 -10.89 9.98 -16.18
N SER A 72 -10.67 9.49 -17.40
CA SER A 72 -10.25 8.11 -17.65
C SER A 72 -8.87 7.80 -17.06
N GLN A 73 -7.91 8.72 -17.18
CA GLN A 73 -6.58 8.56 -16.57
C GLN A 73 -6.66 8.54 -15.04
N ILE A 74 -7.49 9.39 -14.44
CA ILE A 74 -7.70 9.45 -12.99
C ILE A 74 -8.30 8.13 -12.49
N LEU A 75 -9.37 7.64 -13.13
CA LEU A 75 -10.00 6.37 -12.79
C LEU A 75 -9.04 5.19 -12.94
N MET A 76 -8.25 5.16 -14.02
CA MET A 76 -7.25 4.12 -14.24
C MET A 76 -6.15 4.16 -13.17
N ALA A 77 -5.65 5.35 -12.82
CA ALA A 77 -4.65 5.50 -11.77
C ALA A 77 -5.19 5.09 -10.39
N LEU A 78 -6.46 5.35 -10.09
CA LEU A 78 -7.12 4.88 -8.87
C LEU A 78 -7.17 3.35 -8.80
N VAL A 79 -7.52 2.68 -9.91
CA VAL A 79 -7.54 1.21 -9.99
C VAL A 79 -6.13 0.64 -9.74
N PHE A 80 -5.11 1.21 -10.38
CA PHE A 80 -3.74 0.75 -10.17
C PHE A 80 -3.22 1.03 -8.76
N ALA A 81 -3.52 2.20 -8.19
CA ALA A 81 -3.15 2.53 -6.81
C ALA A 81 -3.82 1.59 -5.81
N ALA A 82 -5.12 1.32 -5.98
CA ALA A 82 -5.86 0.38 -5.14
C ALA A 82 -5.28 -1.04 -5.24
N GLY A 83 -4.95 -1.48 -6.45
CA GLY A 83 -4.29 -2.77 -6.69
C GLY A 83 -2.93 -2.85 -6.00
N MET A 84 -2.08 -1.84 -6.18
CA MET A 84 -0.76 -1.75 -5.56
C MET A 84 -0.83 -1.81 -4.03
N VAL A 85 -1.67 -0.97 -3.40
CA VAL A 85 -1.83 -0.95 -1.93
C VAL A 85 -2.35 -2.29 -1.42
N SER A 86 -3.30 -2.90 -2.14
CA SER A 86 -3.84 -4.22 -1.79
C SER A 86 -2.76 -5.30 -1.85
N PHE A 87 -1.98 -5.35 -2.93
CA PHE A 87 -0.88 -6.32 -3.09
C PHE A 87 0.19 -6.13 -2.03
N CYS A 88 0.57 -4.88 -1.74
CA CYS A 88 1.52 -4.57 -0.67
C CYS A 88 1.00 -5.03 0.70
N SER A 89 -0.26 -4.73 1.01
CA SER A 89 -0.89 -5.14 2.27
C SER A 89 -0.94 -6.67 2.42
N MET A 90 -1.38 -7.40 1.38
CA MET A 90 -1.40 -8.86 1.38
C MET A 90 -0.01 -9.46 1.47
N ALA A 91 0.97 -8.85 0.80
CA ALA A 91 2.36 -9.27 0.88
C ALA A 91 2.96 -9.05 2.27
N LEU A 92 2.50 -8.08 3.07
CA LEU A 92 3.06 -7.84 4.40
C LEU A 92 2.34 -8.62 5.50
N HIS A 93 1.02 -8.72 5.41
CA HIS A 93 0.19 -9.44 6.37
C HIS A 93 0.25 -10.95 6.15
N GLY A 94 0.32 -11.40 4.89
CA GLY A 94 0.32 -12.82 4.54
C GLY A 94 -1.05 -13.48 4.65
N TYR A 95 -2.14 -12.71 4.59
CA TYR A 95 -3.50 -13.22 4.66
C TYR A 95 -4.36 -12.69 3.50
N LEU A 96 -5.26 -13.55 3.02
CA LEU A 96 -6.34 -13.20 2.10
C LEU A 96 -7.66 -13.66 2.73
N GLY A 97 -8.34 -12.74 3.44
CA GLY A 97 -9.49 -13.08 4.27
C GLY A 97 -9.08 -14.05 5.38
N LYS A 98 -9.70 -15.24 5.43
CA LYS A 98 -9.38 -16.29 6.41
C LYS A 98 -8.18 -17.18 6.00
N ARG A 99 -7.64 -17.02 4.79
CA ARG A 99 -6.58 -17.90 4.26
C ARG A 99 -5.20 -17.32 4.50
N THR A 100 -4.26 -18.18 4.88
CA THR A 100 -2.83 -17.85 4.96
C THR A 100 -2.18 -17.95 3.59
N ILE A 101 -1.26 -17.04 3.30
CA ILE A 101 -0.48 -17.00 2.06
C ILE A 101 0.94 -17.47 2.37
N HIS A 102 1.39 -18.53 1.69
CA HIS A 102 2.77 -19.01 1.79
C HIS A 102 3.79 -17.94 1.36
N ARG A 103 5.05 -18.11 1.78
CA ARG A 103 6.13 -17.14 1.53
C ARG A 103 6.35 -16.82 0.04
N LEU A 104 6.23 -17.80 -0.86
CA LEU A 104 6.45 -17.62 -2.29
C LEU A 104 5.41 -16.67 -2.95
N PRO A 105 4.08 -16.92 -2.89
CA PRO A 105 3.11 -15.97 -3.43
C PRO A 105 3.18 -14.57 -2.81
N ARG A 106 3.57 -14.50 -1.53
CA ARG A 106 3.79 -13.25 -0.83
C ARG A 106 4.93 -12.44 -1.46
N LEU A 107 6.04 -13.08 -1.83
CA LEU A 107 7.13 -12.43 -2.56
C LEU A 107 6.66 -11.97 -3.95
N VAL A 108 5.89 -12.81 -4.66
CA VAL A 108 5.34 -12.43 -5.98
C VAL A 108 4.44 -11.20 -5.87
N LEU A 109 3.55 -11.14 -4.87
CA LEU A 109 2.70 -9.96 -4.63
C LEU A 109 3.52 -8.71 -4.27
N ALA A 110 4.61 -8.86 -3.51
CA ALA A 110 5.51 -7.75 -3.22
C ALA A 110 6.18 -7.21 -4.49
N VAL A 111 6.66 -8.11 -5.37
CA VAL A 111 7.24 -7.74 -6.67
C VAL A 111 6.20 -7.07 -7.57
N CYS A 112 4.96 -7.58 -7.62
CA CYS A 112 3.89 -6.93 -8.36
C CYS A 112 3.60 -5.52 -7.83
N ALA A 113 3.52 -5.34 -6.51
CA ALA A 113 3.28 -4.03 -5.92
C ALA A 113 4.38 -3.02 -6.26
N ILE A 114 5.66 -3.43 -6.18
CA ILE A 114 6.80 -2.57 -6.54
C ILE A 114 6.81 -2.28 -8.04
N GLY A 115 6.56 -3.29 -8.87
CA GLY A 115 6.52 -3.15 -10.33
C GLY A 115 5.44 -2.19 -10.83
N MET A 116 4.32 -2.07 -10.10
CA MET A 116 3.26 -1.11 -10.43
C MET A 116 3.67 0.35 -10.20
N ILE A 117 4.72 0.65 -9.44
CA ILE A 117 5.22 2.03 -9.24
C ILE A 117 5.74 2.64 -10.55
N VAL A 118 6.19 1.80 -11.50
CA VAL A 118 6.65 2.27 -12.81
C VAL A 118 5.49 2.95 -13.54
N PRO A 119 5.63 4.22 -13.99
CA PRO A 119 4.56 4.99 -14.61
C PRO A 119 4.36 4.60 -16.08
N ASN A 120 4.11 3.32 -16.33
CA ASN A 120 3.79 2.77 -17.64
C ASN A 120 2.52 1.92 -17.52
N PRO A 121 1.40 2.33 -18.13
CA PRO A 121 0.12 1.62 -18.01
C PRO A 121 0.18 0.15 -18.44
N ALA A 122 1.00 -0.21 -19.43
CA ALA A 122 1.15 -1.60 -19.86
C ALA A 122 1.86 -2.45 -18.79
N VAL A 123 2.89 -1.89 -18.17
CA VAL A 123 3.61 -2.54 -17.05
C VAL A 123 2.70 -2.67 -15.83
N GLN A 124 1.95 -1.62 -15.51
CA GLN A 124 0.97 -1.63 -14.42
C GLN A 124 -0.14 -2.65 -14.65
N ALA A 125 -0.68 -2.74 -15.87
CA ALA A 125 -1.67 -3.74 -16.24
C ALA A 125 -1.11 -5.16 -16.16
N LEU A 126 0.13 -5.39 -16.60
CA LEU A 126 0.80 -6.68 -16.49
C LEU A 126 0.93 -7.12 -15.02
N PHE A 127 1.47 -6.26 -14.14
CA PHE A 127 1.62 -6.60 -12.72
C PHE A 127 0.27 -6.72 -11.99
N LEU A 128 -0.73 -5.93 -12.39
CA LEU A 128 -2.10 -6.09 -11.90
C LEU A 128 -2.66 -7.46 -12.28
N ALA A 129 -2.53 -7.86 -13.55
CA ALA A 129 -3.00 -9.14 -14.05
C ALA A 129 -2.25 -10.32 -13.39
N LEU A 130 -0.93 -10.24 -13.25
CA LEU A 130 -0.12 -11.25 -12.58
C LEU A 130 -0.50 -11.38 -11.10
N GLY A 131 -0.63 -10.26 -10.38
CA GLY A 131 -1.06 -10.27 -8.98
C GLY A 131 -2.47 -10.82 -8.82
N ALA A 132 -3.41 -10.42 -9.69
CA ALA A 132 -4.76 -10.95 -9.71
C ALA A 132 -4.78 -12.46 -10.00
N ALA A 133 -4.01 -12.94 -10.98
CA ALA A 133 -3.90 -14.36 -11.30
C ALA A 133 -3.38 -15.18 -10.12
N VAL A 134 -2.36 -14.70 -9.40
CA VAL A 134 -1.87 -15.35 -8.18
C VAL A 134 -2.97 -15.46 -7.12
N LEU A 135 -3.75 -14.39 -6.93
CA LEU A 135 -4.86 -14.40 -5.96
C LEU A 135 -5.99 -15.33 -6.39
N VAL A 136 -6.35 -15.35 -7.68
CA VAL A 136 -7.39 -16.22 -8.24
C VAL A 136 -6.99 -17.68 -8.15
N LEU A 137 -5.77 -18.04 -8.56
CA LEU A 137 -5.25 -19.41 -8.43
C LEU A 137 -5.25 -19.88 -6.98
N ARG A 138 -4.99 -18.98 -6.04
CA ARG A 138 -5.03 -19.28 -4.59
C ARG A 138 -6.46 -19.30 -4.02
N ARG A 139 -7.42 -18.63 -4.63
CA ARG A 139 -8.84 -18.76 -4.31
C ARG A 139 -9.40 -20.09 -4.82
N LEU A 140 -9.01 -20.52 -6.02
CA LEU A 140 -9.52 -21.70 -6.71
C LEU A 140 -8.92 -23.03 -6.25
N ARG A 141 -7.70 -23.06 -5.70
CA ARG A 141 -7.17 -24.30 -5.11
C ARG A 141 -7.94 -24.60 -3.80
N PRO A 142 -8.73 -25.69 -3.74
CA PRO A 142 -9.27 -26.17 -2.48
C PRO A 142 -8.10 -26.58 -1.58
N VAL A 143 -8.25 -26.30 -0.28
CA VAL A 143 -7.34 -26.79 0.77
C VAL A 143 -7.40 -28.31 0.80
#